data_AF-A0A482Z8M6-F1
#
_entry.id   AF-A0A482Z8M6-F1
#
_cell.length_a   1.000
_cell.length_b   1.000
_cell.length_c   1.000
_cell.angle_alpha   90.00
_cell.angle_beta   90.00
_cell.angle_gamma   90.00
#
_symmetry.space_group_name_H-M   'P 1'
#
loop_
_entity.id
_entity.type
_entity.pdbx_description
1 polymer ?
#
loop_
_entity_poly.entity_id
_entity_poly.type
_entity_poly.pdbx_seq_one_letter_code
_entity_poly.pdbx_strand_id
1 'polypeptide(L)' 'MLKRGDKVYTEIIPNCKSTTLQRIIKGKISIESVIHSDGWRGYNGLVDFGYKKHFRVHHSKNE' A
#
# COMPACT_ATOMS: atom_id res chain seq x y z
N MET A 1 -10.37 -9.24 5.67
CA MET A 1 -10.47 -8.38 4.46
C MET A 1 -11.43 -7.24 4.79
N LEU A 2 -10.93 -6.00 4.89
CA LEU A 2 -11.76 -4.82 5.22
C LEU A 2 -12.63 -4.46 4.00
N LYS A 3 -13.81 -5.06 3.92
CA LYS A 3 -14.81 -4.78 2.89
C LYS A 3 -15.55 -3.49 3.27
N ARG A 4 -15.32 -2.41 2.54
CA ARG A 4 -16.13 -1.17 2.63
C ARG A 4 -17.50 -1.40 1.99
N GLY A 5 -18.33 -2.25 2.60
CA GLY A 5 -19.62 -2.67 2.03
C GLY A 5 -19.48 -3.29 0.64
N ASP A 6 -18.49 -4.19 0.48
CA ASP A 6 -18.12 -4.83 -0.79
C ASP A 6 -17.69 -3.90 -1.94
N LYS A 7 -17.49 -2.61 -1.69
CA LYS A 7 -16.99 -1.65 -2.70
C LYS A 7 -15.48 -1.54 -2.64
N VAL A 8 -14.84 -1.72 -3.79
CA VAL A 8 -13.39 -1.57 -3.99
C VAL A 8 -13.13 -0.51 -5.05
N TYR A 9 -12.16 0.36 -4.80
CA TYR A 9 -11.64 1.29 -5.79
C TYR A 9 -10.38 0.70 -6.42
N THR A 10 -10.30 0.69 -7.75
CA THR A 10 -9.14 0.20 -8.50
C THR A 10 -8.88 1.11 -9.70
N GLU A 11 -7.60 1.39 -9.96
CA GLU A 11 -7.16 2.19 -11.10
C GLU A 11 -5.85 1.59 -11.63
N ILE A 12 -5.70 1.54 -12.97
CA ILE A 12 -4.46 1.09 -13.59
C ILE A 12 -3.44 2.23 -13.53
N ILE A 13 -2.33 1.99 -12.83
CA ILE A 13 -1.23 2.94 -12.76
C ILE A 13 -0.19 2.57 -13.84
N PRO A 14 0.06 3.43 -14.84
CA PRO A 14 0.98 3.11 -15.93
C PRO A 14 2.46 3.10 -15.50
N ASN A 15 2.77 3.75 -14.38
CA ASN A 15 4.12 3.82 -13.83
C ASN A 15 4.10 3.41 -12.35
N CYS A 16 4.56 2.21 -12.08
CA CYS A 16 4.61 1.67 -10.72
C CYS A 16 6.00 1.77 -10.08
N LYS A 17 6.82 2.75 -10.50
CA LYS A 17 8.07 3.06 -9.80
C LYS A 17 7.76 3.46 -8.35
N SER A 18 8.67 3.10 -7.46
CA SER A 18 8.59 3.36 -6.01
C SER A 18 8.22 4.82 -5.71
N THR A 19 8.88 5.78 -6.36
CA THR A 19 8.63 7.22 -6.19
C THR A 19 7.21 7.64 -6.57
N THR A 20 6.66 7.06 -7.64
CA THR A 20 5.29 7.35 -8.10
C THR A 20 4.27 6.82 -7.11
N LEU A 21 4.41 5.56 -6.68
CA LEU A 21 3.51 4.95 -5.70
C LEU A 21 3.54 5.66 -4.36
N GLN A 22 4.74 5.98 -3.86
CA GLN A 22 4.91 6.70 -2.60
C GLN A 22 4.25 8.09 -2.64
N ARG A 23 4.40 8.83 -3.74
CA ARG A 23 3.77 10.15 -3.90
C ARG A 23 2.25 10.06 -3.89
N ILE A 24 1.67 9.06 -4.56
CA ILE A 24 0.22 8.83 -4.57
C ILE A 24 -0.28 8.47 -3.18
N ILE A 25 0.39 7.53 -2.49
CA ILE A 25 0.03 7.10 -1.14
C ILE A 25 0.07 8.30 -0.18
N LYS A 26 1.14 9.11 -0.23
CA LYS A 26 1.26 10.32 0.60
C LYS A 26 0.16 11.35 0.35
N GLY A 27 -0.28 11.50 -0.90
CA GLY A 27 -1.33 12.47 -1.26
C GLY A 27 -2.76 11.99 -1.00
N LYS A 28 -2.98 10.69 -0.85
CA LYS A 28 -4.31 10.07 -0.75
C LYS A 28 -4.59 9.40 0.59
N ILE A 29 -3.56 9.06 1.36
CA ILE A 29 -3.66 8.24 2.57
C ILE A 29 -3.11 9.01 3.78
N SER A 30 -3.93 9.15 4.81
CA SER A 30 -3.52 9.72 6.10
C SER A 30 -2.44 8.85 6.77
N ILE A 31 -1.49 9.49 7.45
CA ILE A 31 -0.38 8.82 8.14
C ILE A 31 -0.84 7.84 9.24
N GLU A 32 -2.03 8.07 9.79
CA GLU A 32 -2.63 7.25 10.85
C GLU A 32 -3.30 5.97 10.31
N SER A 33 -3.42 5.86 8.99
CA SER A 33 -4.08 4.74 8.32
C SER A 33 -3.34 3.43 8.56
N VAL A 34 -4.10 2.35 8.68
CA VAL A 34 -3.56 0.98 8.64
C VAL A 34 -3.38 0.59 7.18
N ILE A 35 -2.14 0.31 6.78
CA ILE A 35 -1.80 -0.07 5.41
C ILE A 35 -1.45 -1.55 5.36
N HIS A 36 -2.12 -2.30 4.50
CA HIS A 36 -1.72 -3.65 4.12
C HIS A 36 -1.24 -3.62 2.67
N SER A 37 0.03 -3.96 2.43
CA SER A 37 0.59 -4.06 1.08
C SER A 37 1.14 -5.46 0.83
N ASP A 38 1.26 -5.86 -0.42
CA ASP A 38 2.09 -7.02 -0.77
C ASP A 38 3.59 -6.74 -0.50
N GLY A 39 4.43 -7.76 -0.69
CA GLY A 39 5.88 -7.71 -0.48
C GLY A 39 6.68 -6.97 -1.55
N TRP A 40 6.05 -6.20 -2.45
CA TRP A 40 6.77 -5.53 -3.53
C TRP A 40 7.69 -4.42 -3.03
N ARG A 41 8.90 -4.34 -3.62
CA ARG A 41 9.97 -3.40 -3.23
C ARG A 41 9.54 -1.93 -3.29
N GLY A 42 8.55 -1.59 -4.12
CA GLY A 42 8.01 -0.22 -4.21
C GLY A 42 7.40 0.30 -2.90
N TYR A 43 6.94 -0.60 -2.01
CA TYR A 43 6.34 -0.26 -0.73
C TYR A 43 7.35 -0.17 0.42
N ASN A 44 8.63 -0.46 0.18
CA ASN A 44 9.62 -0.54 1.26
C ASN A 44 9.77 0.78 2.06
N GLY A 45 9.71 1.92 1.37
CA GLY A 45 9.89 3.23 2.00
C GLY A 45 8.71 3.69 2.87
N LEU A 46 7.57 3.01 2.87
CA LEU A 46 6.38 3.46 3.62
C LEU A 46 6.64 3.55 5.14
N VAL A 47 7.48 2.67 5.68
CA VAL A 47 7.88 2.72 7.09
C VAL A 47 8.68 4.00 7.39
N ASP A 48 9.62 4.34 6.51
CA ASP A 48 10.47 5.55 6.64
C ASP A 48 9.66 6.85 6.52
N PHE A 49 8.52 6.81 5.82
CA PHE A 49 7.61 7.95 5.70
C PHE A 49 6.67 8.15 6.89
N GLY A 50 6.76 7.31 7.93
CA GLY A 50 6.00 7.45 9.17
C GLY A 50 4.69 6.68 9.20
N TYR A 51 4.42 5.79 8.23
CA TYR A 51 3.26 4.89 8.27
C TYR A 51 3.52 3.75 9.28
N LYS A 52 3.38 4.07 10.57
CA LYS A 52 3.71 3.16 11.69
C LYS A 52 2.88 1.86 11.71
N LYS A 53 1.71 1.86 11.06
CA LYS A 53 0.79 0.72 10.97
C LYS A 53 0.82 0.07 9.58
N HIS A 54 2.03 -0.16 9.06
CA HIS A 54 2.25 -0.81 7.77
C HIS A 54 2.54 -2.30 7.96
N PHE A 55 1.67 -3.14 7.40
CA PHE A 55 1.78 -4.60 7.42
C PHE A 55 1.99 -5.15 6.01
N ARG A 56 2.99 -6.02 5.84
CA ARG A 56 3.26 -6.69 4.57
C ARG A 56 2.62 -8.06 4.53
N VAL A 57 1.92 -8.34 3.45
CA VAL A 57 1.32 -9.64 3.16
C VAL A 57 2.30 -10.43 2.29
N HIS A 58 2.75 -11.57 2.81
CA HIS A 58 3.65 -12.49 2.10
C HIS A 58 2.81 -13.54 1.38
N HIS A 59 2.54 -13.32 0.09
CA HIS A 59 1.75 -14.24 -0.73
C HIS A 59 2.46 -15.58 -1.00
N SER A 60 3.79 -15.62 -0.90
CA SER A 60 4.60 -16.83 -1.14
C SER A 60 4.49 -17.94 -0.09
N LYS A 61 3.69 -17.76 0.98
CA LYS A 61 3.52 -18.75 2.05
C LYS A 61 2.21 -19.55 1.94
N ASN A 62 1.31 -19.16 1.04
CA ASN A 62 -0.01 -19.79 0.85
C ASN A 62 -0.34 -20.00 -0.64
N GLU A 63 0.68 -20.10 -1.49
CA GLU A 63 0.57 -20.59 -2.88
C GLU A 63 1.13 -22.01 -2.95
#